data_AF-A0A8X6QPK0-F1
#
_entry.id   AF-A0A8X6QPK0-F1
#
_cell.length_a   1.000
_cell.length_b   1.000
_cell.length_c   1.000
_cell.angle_alpha   90.00
_cell.angle_beta   90.00
_cell.angle_gamma   90.00
#
_symmetry.space_group_name_H-M   'P 1'
#
loop_
_entity.id
_entity.type
_entity.pdbx_description
1 polymer ?
#
loop_
_entity_poly.entity_id
_entity_poly.type
_entity_poly.pdbx_seq_one_letter_code
_entity_poly.pdbx_strand_id
1 'polypeptide(L)'
;MAETLWRECAEWLIKQQVILPDHRVTWPSAQVLDLVYTLRDGVVLCQLLNKLISGCIDLKEISLRPQMSQFLCLKNIRTFLQTSQNVFDISSSDLFEPSMLFDCTDFGK
;
A
#
# COMPACT_ATOMS: atom_id res chain seq x y z
N MET A 1 20.50 1.88 -5.85
CA MET A 1 19.58 0.86 -6.38
C MET A 1 18.23 0.89 -5.67
N ALA A 2 18.17 0.82 -4.33
CA ALA A 2 16.89 0.99 -3.60
C ALA A 2 16.29 2.41 -3.68
N GLU A 3 17.14 3.45 -3.79
CA GLU A 3 16.68 4.85 -3.84
C GLU A 3 15.86 5.20 -5.09
N THR A 4 16.04 4.47 -6.18
CA THR A 4 15.28 4.67 -7.43
C THR A 4 13.97 3.88 -7.43
N LEU A 5 13.97 2.67 -6.87
CA LEU A 5 12.80 1.77 -6.87
C LEU A 5 11.60 2.36 -6.11
N TRP A 6 11.79 2.99 -4.95
CA TRP A 6 10.68 3.58 -4.22
C TRP A 6 10.08 4.81 -4.94
N ARG A 7 10.91 5.56 -5.69
CA ARG A 7 10.44 6.69 -6.50
C ARG A 7 9.63 6.19 -7.71
N GLU A 8 10.12 5.18 -8.41
CA GLU A 8 9.38 4.52 -9.49
C GLU A 8 8.06 3.94 -9.00
N CYS A 9 8.04 3.33 -7.80
CA CYS A 9 6.83 2.87 -7.15
C CYS A 9 5.85 4.02 -6.87
N ALA A 10 6.32 5.15 -6.32
CA ALA A 10 5.49 6.32 -6.08
C ALA A 10 4.89 6.89 -7.37
N GLU A 11 5.68 6.98 -8.44
CA GLU A 11 5.19 7.39 -9.77
C GLU A 11 4.14 6.44 -10.32
N TRP A 12 4.34 5.13 -10.16
CA TRP A 12 3.37 4.13 -10.58
C TRP A 12 2.04 4.25 -9.81
N LEU A 13 2.09 4.49 -8.49
CA LEU A 13 0.88 4.71 -7.68
C LEU A 13 0.10 5.96 -8.12
N ILE A 14 0.81 7.02 -8.54
CA ILE A 14 0.18 8.22 -9.11
C ILE A 14 -0.47 7.90 -10.46
N LYS A 15 0.20 7.12 -11.30
CA LYS A 15 -0.35 6.65 -12.58
C LYS A 15 -1.61 5.81 -12.39
N GLN A 16 -1.69 5.00 -11.34
CA GLN A 16 -2.89 4.25 -10.97
C GLN A 16 -3.99 5.12 -10.31
N GLN A 17 -3.74 6.41 -10.11
CA GLN A 17 -4.66 7.37 -9.49
C GLN A 17 -5.08 6.99 -8.07
N VAL A 18 -4.19 6.33 -7.31
CA VAL A 18 -4.39 6.07 -5.88
C VAL A 18 -3.68 7.09 -4.99
N ILE A 19 -2.71 7.81 -5.56
CA ILE A 19 -2.04 8.96 -4.95
C ILE A 19 -2.18 10.16 -5.90
N LEU A 20 -2.37 11.36 -5.36
CA LEU A 20 -2.45 12.58 -6.17
C LEU A 20 -1.06 12.99 -6.69
N PRO A 21 -0.96 13.61 -7.89
CA PRO A 21 0.33 14.05 -8.43
C PRO A 21 1.08 15.07 -7.55
N ASP A 22 0.36 15.88 -6.79
CA ASP A 22 0.92 16.89 -5.89
C ASP A 22 1.17 16.37 -4.45
N HIS A 23 1.10 15.04 -4.27
CA HIS A 23 1.32 14.43 -2.97
C HIS A 23 2.78 14.53 -2.54
N ARG A 24 3.06 14.72 -1.24
CA ARG A 24 4.41 14.92 -0.67
C ARG A 24 5.49 13.91 -1.12
N VAL A 25 5.10 12.70 -1.54
CA VAL A 25 6.02 11.65 -2.03
C VAL A 25 6.71 12.01 -3.34
N THR A 26 6.17 12.99 -4.09
CA THR A 26 6.78 13.50 -5.33
C THR A 26 7.76 14.64 -5.10
N TRP A 27 7.87 15.16 -3.88
CA TRP A 27 8.75 16.28 -3.60
C TRP A 27 10.22 15.87 -3.76
N PRO A 28 11.11 16.79 -4.18
CA PRO A 28 12.54 16.49 -4.28
C PRO A 28 13.14 16.03 -2.95
N SER A 29 12.65 16.57 -1.83
CA SER A 29 13.07 16.25 -0.47
C SER A 29 12.41 14.99 0.11
N ALA A 30 11.51 14.34 -0.62
CA ALA A 30 10.81 13.16 -0.13
C ALA A 30 11.79 12.01 0.11
N GLN A 31 11.52 11.25 1.16
CA GLN A 31 12.27 10.05 1.52
C GLN A 31 11.39 8.81 1.39
N VAL A 32 12.01 7.64 1.34
CA VAL A 32 11.29 6.35 1.32
C VAL A 32 10.25 6.25 2.44
N LEU A 33 10.54 6.84 3.60
CA LEU A 33 9.65 6.83 4.76
C LEU A 33 8.33 7.59 4.51
N ASP A 34 8.34 8.64 3.67
CA ASP A 34 7.11 9.35 3.30
C ASP A 34 6.15 8.43 2.55
N LEU A 35 6.69 7.59 1.66
CA LEU A 35 5.93 6.57 0.92
C LEU A 35 5.46 5.47 1.87
N VAL A 36 6.33 4.96 2.73
CA VAL A 36 5.98 3.95 3.75
C VAL A 36 4.79 4.43 4.57
N TYR A 37 4.84 5.66 5.09
CA TYR A 37 3.75 6.22 5.87
C TYR A 37 2.45 6.39 5.09
N THR A 38 2.53 6.62 3.78
CA THR A 38 1.35 6.69 2.91
C THR A 38 0.72 5.31 2.67
N LEU A 39 1.51 4.25 2.68
CA LEU A 39 1.02 2.88 2.49
C LEU A 39 0.66 2.17 3.80
N ARG A 40 1.19 2.65 4.92
CA ARG A 40 1.15 2.03 6.26
C ARG A 40 -0.25 1.71 6.78
N ASP A 41 -1.26 2.48 6.40
CA ASP A 41 -2.63 2.27 6.84
C ASP A 41 -3.40 1.25 5.98
N GLY A 42 -2.77 0.74 4.91
CA GLY A 42 -3.30 -0.25 3.99
C GLY A 42 -4.41 0.27 3.06
N VAL A 43 -4.86 1.52 3.20
CA VAL A 43 -5.99 2.06 2.41
C VAL A 43 -5.59 2.23 0.96
N VAL A 44 -4.44 2.86 0.70
CA VAL A 44 -3.91 3.08 -0.65
C VAL A 44 -3.69 1.75 -1.37
N LEU A 45 -3.20 0.73 -0.64
CA LEU A 45 -2.99 -0.61 -1.18
C LEU A 45 -4.30 -1.30 -1.57
N CYS A 46 -5.34 -1.20 -0.75
CA CYS A 46 -6.65 -1.75 -1.09
C CYS A 46 -7.30 -1.02 -2.27
N GLN A 47 -7.15 0.31 -2.33
CA GLN A 47 -7.62 1.11 -3.46
C GLN A 47 -6.88 0.74 -4.75
N LEU A 48 -5.58 0.45 -4.67
CA LEU A 48 -4.78 0.02 -5.80
C LEU A 48 -5.32 -1.26 -6.43
N LEU A 49 -5.61 -2.28 -5.63
CA LEU A 49 -6.18 -3.52 -6.17
C LEU A 49 -7.52 -3.25 -6.88
N ASN A 50 -8.38 -2.41 -6.28
CA ASN A 50 -9.64 -1.99 -6.90
C ASN A 50 -9.47 -1.17 -8.18
N LYS A 51 -8.32 -0.50 -8.38
CA LYS A 51 -8.00 0.18 -9.64
C LYS A 51 -7.53 -0.78 -10.73
N LEU A 52 -6.82 -1.85 -10.34
CA LEU A 52 -6.37 -2.89 -11.27
C LEU A 52 -7.52 -3.81 -11.69
N ILE A 53 -8.34 -4.23 -10.73
CA ILE A 53 -9.53 -5.06 -10.94
C ILE A 53 -10.68 -4.41 -10.19
N SER A 54 -11.62 -3.84 -10.93
CA SER A 54 -12.77 -3.13 -10.36
C SER A 54 -13.60 -4.04 -9.44
N GLY A 55 -13.69 -3.67 -8.16
CA GLY A 55 -14.55 -4.34 -7.19
C GLY A 55 -13.95 -5.62 -6.57
N CYS A 56 -12.64 -5.85 -6.69
CA CYS A 56 -11.99 -6.99 -6.03
C CYS A 56 -11.91 -6.87 -4.50
N ILE A 57 -12.05 -5.66 -3.95
CA ILE A 57 -12.17 -5.39 -2.51
C ILE A 57 -13.44 -4.57 -2.26
N ASP A 58 -14.33 -5.06 -1.40
CA ASP A 58 -15.43 -4.24 -0.92
C ASP A 58 -14.87 -3.19 0.05
N LEU A 59 -15.08 -1.91 -0.28
CA LEU A 59 -14.63 -0.79 0.56
C LEU A 59 -15.29 -0.77 1.95
N LYS A 60 -16.36 -1.54 2.16
CA LYS A 60 -16.98 -1.76 3.48
C LYS A 60 -16.15 -2.68 4.37
N GLU A 61 -15.31 -3.54 3.80
CA GLU A 61 -14.47 -4.46 4.56
C GLU A 61 -13.24 -3.77 5.14
N ILE A 62 -12.80 -2.66 4.51
CA ILE A 62 -11.66 -1.86 4.95
C ILE A 62 -12.09 -0.61 5.71
N SER A 63 -11.19 -0.11 6.55
CA SER A 63 -11.38 1.15 7.28
C SER A 63 -10.72 2.28 6.50
N LEU A 64 -11.52 3.12 5.83
CA LEU A 64 -11.03 4.27 5.05
C LEU A 64 -10.45 5.40 5.92
N ARG A 65 -10.76 5.41 7.22
CA ARG A 65 -10.22 6.36 8.20
C ARG A 65 -9.79 5.59 9.45
N PRO A 66 -8.68 4.84 9.38
CA PRO A 66 -8.27 3.98 10.48
C PRO A 66 -7.74 4.76 11.69
N GLN A 67 -7.57 6.09 11.60
CA GLN A 67 -7.07 6.96 12.68
C GLN A 67 -5.77 6.44 13.35
N MET A 68 -4.93 5.76 12.56
CA MET A 68 -3.72 5.06 13.04
C MET A 68 -3.98 3.97 14.10
N SER A 69 -5.21 3.47 14.21
CA SER A 69 -5.52 2.29 15.02
C SER A 69 -4.80 1.08 14.45
N GLN A 70 -3.92 0.47 15.25
CA GLN A 70 -3.17 -0.72 14.88
C GLN A 70 -4.09 -1.83 14.34
N PHE A 71 -5.22 -2.08 15.02
CA PHE A 71 -6.17 -3.10 14.61
C PHE A 71 -6.76 -2.82 13.22
N LEU A 72 -7.13 -1.56 12.94
CA LEU A 72 -7.75 -1.19 11.66
C LEU A 72 -6.72 -1.17 10.52
N CYS A 73 -5.50 -0.64 10.76
CA CYS A 73 -4.44 -0.66 9.77
C CYS A 73 -4.04 -2.10 9.42
N LEU A 74 -3.82 -2.96 10.41
CA LEU A 74 -3.50 -4.37 10.18
C LEU A 74 -4.64 -5.11 9.47
N LYS A 75 -5.92 -4.78 9.77
CA LYS A 75 -7.06 -5.33 9.04
C LYS A 75 -6.98 -4.97 7.55
N ASN A 76 -6.78 -3.69 7.23
CA ASN A 76 -6.66 -3.24 5.84
C ASN A 76 -5.50 -3.93 5.10
N ILE A 77 -4.32 -4.00 5.72
CA ILE A 77 -3.16 -4.66 5.12
C ILE A 77 -3.43 -6.15 4.87
N ARG A 78 -4.06 -6.85 5.83
CA ARG A 78 -4.45 -8.26 5.66
C ARG A 78 -5.44 -8.44 4.52
N THR A 79 -6.43 -7.56 4.38
CA THR A 79 -7.37 -7.59 3.25
C THR A 79 -6.64 -7.45 1.93
N PHE A 80 -5.70 -6.50 1.82
CA PHE A 80 -4.86 -6.36 0.63
C PHE A 80 -4.08 -7.65 0.29
N LEU A 81 -3.41 -8.25 1.28
CA LEU A 81 -2.61 -9.46 1.06
C LEU A 81 -3.49 -10.65 0.66
N GLN A 82 -4.64 -10.82 1.31
CA GLN A 82 -5.59 -11.89 1.00
C GLN A 82 -6.15 -11.76 -0.41
N THR A 83 -6.55 -10.55 -0.83
CA THR A 83 -7.04 -10.32 -2.19
C THR A 83 -5.92 -10.49 -3.22
N SER A 84 -4.69 -10.09 -2.90
CA SER A 84 -3.52 -10.32 -3.76
C SER A 84 -3.30 -11.81 -4.04
N GLN A 85 -3.47 -12.66 -3.04
CA GLN A 85 -3.38 -14.12 -3.24
C GLN A 85 -4.57 -14.65 -4.04
N ASN A 86 -5.79 -14.28 -3.64
CA ASN A 86 -7.00 -14.93 -4.15
C ASN A 86 -7.43 -14.45 -5.54
N VAL A 87 -7.09 -13.20 -5.90
CA VAL A 87 -7.56 -12.56 -7.15
C VAL A 87 -6.41 -12.35 -8.14
N PHE A 88 -5.19 -12.14 -7.65
CA PHE A 88 -4.02 -11.89 -8.49
C PHE A 88 -3.05 -13.08 -8.54
N ASP A 89 -3.38 -14.20 -7.89
CA ASP A 89 -2.57 -15.43 -7.83
C ASP A 89 -1.12 -15.19 -7.38
N ILE A 90 -0.90 -14.21 -6.52
CA ILE A 90 0.43 -13.91 -5.97
C ILE A 90 0.80 -14.96 -4.92
N SER A 91 2.00 -15.54 -5.05
CA SER A 91 2.52 -16.52 -4.10
C SER A 91 2.69 -15.91 -2.71
N SER A 92 2.37 -16.68 -1.66
CA SER A 92 2.61 -16.27 -0.27
C SER A 92 4.09 -16.00 0.03
N SER A 93 5.01 -16.56 -0.76
CA SER A 93 6.45 -16.31 -0.62
C SER A 93 6.88 -14.92 -1.12
N ASP A 94 6.11 -14.34 -2.05
CA ASP A 94 6.35 -13.02 -2.63
C ASP A 94 5.60 -11.91 -1.87
N LEU A 95 4.85 -12.27 -0.82
CA LEU A 95 4.11 -11.34 0.01
C LEU A 95 4.87 -11.01 1.30
N PHE A 96 4.71 -9.77 1.74
CA PHE A 96 5.22 -9.30 3.02
C PHE A 96 4.24 -9.62 4.16
N GLU A 97 4.75 -9.63 5.39
CA GLU A 97 3.90 -9.76 6.58
C GLU A 97 3.26 -8.42 6.94
N PRO A 98 2.01 -8.38 7.43
CA PRO A 98 1.35 -7.12 7.80
C PRO A 98 2.15 -6.21 8.74
N SER A 99 2.90 -6.81 9.66
CA SER A 99 3.82 -6.12 10.59
C SER A 99 4.98 -5.44 9.88
N MET A 100 5.52 -6.01 8.80
CA MET A 100 6.67 -5.43 8.08
C MET A 100 6.34 -4.03 7.54
N LEU A 101 5.12 -3.85 7.04
CA LEU A 101 4.62 -2.55 6.58
C LEU A 101 4.14 -1.66 7.72
N PHE A 102 3.44 -2.23 8.72
CA PHE A 102 2.90 -1.45 9.83
C PHE A 102 4.00 -0.92 10.77
N ASP A 103 5.06 -1.68 11.03
CA ASP A 103 6.17 -1.29 11.90
C ASP A 103 7.33 -0.62 11.15
N CYS A 104 7.22 -0.51 9.81
CA CYS A 104 8.22 0.08 8.93
C CYS A 104 9.60 -0.63 9.01
N THR A 105 9.62 -1.94 9.26
CA THR A 105 10.86 -2.69 9.52
C THR A 105 11.54 -3.24 8.27
N ASP A 106 10.77 -3.61 7.24
CA ASP A 106 11.30 -4.22 6.02
C ASP A 106 10.47 -3.82 4.78
N PHE A 107 10.63 -2.58 4.32
CA PHE A 107 9.88 -2.04 3.18
C PHE A 107 10.47 -2.43 1.80
N GLY A 108 11.64 -3.06 1.77
CA GLY A 108 12.31 -3.44 0.53
C GLY A 108 11.78 -4.73 -0.10
N LYS A 109 10.88 -5.43 0.58
CA LYS A 109 10.27 -6.69 0.19
C LYS A 109 8.90 -6.45 -0.42
#